data_AF-A0A352LS99-F1
#
_entry.id   AF-A0A352LS99-F1
#
_cell.length_a   1.000
_cell.length_b   1.000
_cell.length_c   1.000
_cell.angle_alpha   90.00
_cell.angle_beta   90.00
_cell.angle_gamma   90.00
#
_symmetry.space_group_name_H-M   'P 1'
#
loop_
_entity.id
_entity.type
_entity.pdbx_description
1 polymer ?
#
loop_
_entity_poly.entity_id
_entity_poly.type
_entity_poly.pdbx_seq_one_letter_code
_entity_poly.pdbx_strand_id
1 'polypeptide(L)'
;MGATSQFVSNMNEFIIIPLIGLLISLATLIFVWGLVEFIHGSGSNPAARETGKKHMMWGIIGLFIMVFAKAIISLFINSFGIDTAPIDNALL
;
A
#
# COMPACT_ATOMS: atom_id res chain seq x y z
N MET A 1 -26.26 -11.18 14.43
CA MET A 1 -25.40 -10.71 13.31
C MET A 1 -26.16 -10.97 12.02
N GLY A 2 -26.44 -9.93 11.23
CA GLY A 2 -27.29 -10.05 10.03
C GLY A 2 -26.51 -10.65 8.85
N ALA A 3 -27.21 -11.25 7.88
CA ALA A 3 -26.59 -11.81 6.68
C ALA A 3 -25.74 -10.77 5.91
N THR A 4 -26.11 -9.49 5.97
CA THR A 4 -25.39 -8.36 5.35
C THR A 4 -24.03 -8.10 5.99
N SER A 5 -23.93 -8.15 7.34
CA SER A 5 -22.64 -7.95 8.02
C SER A 5 -21.68 -9.11 7.77
N GLN A 6 -22.20 -10.33 7.63
CA GLN A 6 -21.38 -11.50 7.32
C GLN A 6 -20.78 -11.44 5.92
N PHE A 7 -21.57 -11.00 4.93
CA PHE A 7 -21.08 -10.82 3.56
C PHE A 7 -19.94 -9.80 3.49
N VAL A 8 -20.11 -8.65 4.14
CA VAL A 8 -19.06 -7.60 4.19
C VAL A 8 -17.81 -8.10 4.92
N SER A 9 -17.96 -8.83 6.02
CA SER A 9 -16.83 -9.42 6.77
C SER A 9 -16.03 -10.40 5.91
N ASN A 10 -16.71 -11.32 5.22
CA ASN A 10 -16.05 -12.30 4.36
C ASN A 10 -15.29 -11.63 3.21
N MET A 11 -15.85 -10.58 2.61
CA MET A 11 -15.13 -9.83 1.56
C MET A 11 -13.87 -9.16 2.11
N ASN A 12 -13.98 -8.53 3.28
CA ASN A 12 -12.83 -7.86 3.88
C ASN A 12 -11.71 -8.86 4.19
N GLU A 13 -12.04 -9.98 4.81
CA GLU A 13 -11.08 -10.99 5.28
C GLU A 13 -10.42 -11.76 4.13
N PHE A 14 -11.18 -12.15 3.11
CA PHE A 14 -10.66 -13.00 2.04
C PHE A 14 -10.16 -12.24 0.81
N ILE A 15 -10.58 -10.98 0.60
CA ILE A 15 -10.25 -10.23 -0.61
C ILE A 15 -9.45 -8.97 -0.28
N ILE A 16 -9.98 -8.11 0.59
CA ILE A 16 -9.38 -6.79 0.83
C ILE A 16 -8.03 -6.91 1.54
N ILE A 17 -7.97 -7.62 2.69
CA ILE A 17 -6.73 -7.75 3.47
C ILE A 17 -5.62 -8.43 2.65
N PRO A 18 -5.84 -9.59 1.99
CA PRO A 18 -4.79 -10.24 1.21
C PRO A 18 -4.32 -9.39 0.02
N LEU A 19 -5.24 -8.65 -0.62
CA LEU A 19 -4.90 -7.77 -1.74
C LEU A 19 -4.02 -6.60 -1.29
N ILE A 20 -4.33 -5.95 -0.16
CA ILE A 20 -3.49 -4.88 0.40
C ILE A 20 -2.11 -5.44 0.76
N GLY A 21 -2.04 -6.60 1.42
CA GLY A 21 -0.79 -7.29 1.75
C GLY A 21 0.06 -7.62 0.52
N LEU A 22 -0.58 -8.01 -0.58
CA LEU A 22 0.08 -8.27 -1.85
C LEU A 22 0.60 -6.97 -2.48
N LEU A 23 -0.21 -5.91 -2.50
CA LEU A 23 0.16 -4.61 -3.07
C LEU A 23 1.33 -3.97 -2.31
N ILE A 24 1.36 -4.03 -0.97
CA ILE A 24 2.47 -3.50 -0.19
C ILE A 24 3.76 -4.30 -0.41
N SER A 25 3.64 -5.61 -0.53
CA SER A 25 4.76 -6.49 -0.85
C SER A 25 5.35 -6.14 -2.21
N LEU A 26 4.51 -6.02 -3.25
CA LEU A 26 4.95 -5.63 -4.59
C LEU A 26 5.55 -4.23 -4.63
N ALA A 27 4.91 -3.24 -4.00
CA ALA A 27 5.41 -1.87 -3.95
C ALA A 27 6.79 -1.81 -3.28
N THR A 28 6.96 -2.54 -2.17
CA THR A 28 8.25 -2.63 -1.46
C THR A 28 9.31 -3.31 -2.31
N LEU A 29 8.97 -4.40 -3.02
CA LEU A 29 9.91 -5.08 -3.92
C LEU A 29 10.37 -4.16 -5.06
N ILE A 30 9.44 -3.45 -5.71
CA ILE A 30 9.77 -2.49 -6.79
C ILE A 30 10.61 -1.33 -6.25
N PHE A 31 10.28 -0.83 -5.06
CA PHE A 31 11.04 0.23 -4.38
C PHE A 31 12.48 -0.22 -4.09
N VAL A 32 12.66 -1.39 -3.47
CA VAL A 32 13.97 -1.96 -3.15
C VAL A 32 14.77 -2.25 -4.42
N TRP A 33 14.12 -2.80 -5.46
CA TRP A 33 14.77 -3.02 -6.75
C TRP A 33 15.29 -1.71 -7.36
N GLY A 34 14.45 -0.67 -7.37
CA GLY A 34 14.86 0.66 -7.83
C GLY A 34 16.00 1.26 -7.02
N LEU A 35 16.02 1.04 -5.70
CA LEU A 35 17.10 1.49 -4.82
C LEU A 35 18.42 0.79 -5.16
N VAL A 36 18.40 -0.53 -5.34
CA VAL A 36 19.58 -1.31 -5.72
C VAL A 36 20.12 -0.88 -7.08
N GLU A 37 19.24 -0.67 -8.07
CA GLU A 37 19.60 -0.21 -9.41
C GLU A 37 20.16 1.22 -9.40
N PHE A 38 19.58 2.10 -8.58
CA PHE A 38 20.08 3.47 -8.39
C PHE A 38 21.46 3.50 -7.76
N ILE A 39 21.71 2.67 -6.74
CA ILE A 39 23.02 2.58 -6.08
C ILE A 39 24.07 2.00 -7.04
N HIS A 40 23.76 0.90 -7.75
CA HIS A 40 24.67 0.32 -8.74
C HIS A 40 24.97 1.28 -9.90
N GLY A 41 23.97 2.00 -10.39
CA GLY A 41 24.13 2.97 -11.48
C GLY A 41 24.90 4.23 -11.09
N SER A 42 25.00 4.55 -9.80
CA SER A 42 25.64 5.78 -9.32
C SER A 42 27.16 5.82 -9.50
N GLY A 43 27.81 4.66 -9.70
CA GLY A 43 29.27 4.58 -9.86
C GLY A 43 29.80 4.80 -11.28
N SER A 44 29.02 4.51 -12.32
CA SER A 44 29.58 4.45 -13.69
C SER A 44 28.60 4.63 -14.85
N ASN A 45 27.28 4.56 -14.64
CA ASN A 45 26.32 4.55 -15.74
C ASN A 45 25.09 5.47 -15.50
N PRO A 46 25.05 6.66 -16.13
CA PRO A 46 23.96 7.62 -15.99
C PRO A 46 22.58 7.04 -16.35
N ALA A 47 22.51 6.13 -17.31
CA ALA A 47 21.25 5.52 -17.74
C ALA A 47 20.65 4.60 -16.66
N ALA A 48 21.48 3.77 -16.01
CA ALA A 48 21.05 2.92 -14.90
C ALA A 48 20.56 3.74 -13.70
N ARG A 49 21.19 4.89 -13.45
CA ARG A 49 20.75 5.84 -12.42
C ARG A 49 19.37 6.40 -12.72
N GLU A 50 19.07 6.73 -13.97
CA GLU A 50 17.77 7.26 -14.35
C GLU A 50 16.67 6.19 -14.25
N THR A 51 16.96 4.96 -14.67
CA THR A 51 16.03 3.82 -14.56
C THR A 51 15.75 3.48 -13.09
N GLY A 52 16.77 3.39 -12.24
CA GLY A 52 16.60 3.15 -10.81
C GLY A 52 15.73 4.22 -10.13
N LYS A 53 15.89 5.50 -10.51
CA LYS A 53 15.00 6.59 -10.04
C LYS A 53 13.54 6.36 -10.43
N LYS A 54 13.28 5.92 -11.66
CA LYS A 54 11.91 5.63 -12.12
C LYS A 54 11.29 4.50 -11.29
N HIS A 55 12.02 3.40 -11.08
CA HIS A 55 11.55 2.28 -10.26
C HIS A 55 11.30 2.68 -8.79
N MET A 56 12.20 3.48 -8.18
CA MET A 56 11.95 4.03 -6.85
C MET A 56 10.69 4.89 -6.80
N MET A 57 10.47 5.74 -7.82
CA MET A 57 9.29 6.61 -7.89
C MET A 57 8.00 5.79 -7.96
N TRP A 58 7.95 4.73 -8.78
CA TRP A 58 6.80 3.83 -8.85
C TRP A 58 6.52 3.14 -7.51
N GLY A 59 7.57 2.72 -6.80
CA GLY A 59 7.45 2.18 -5.45
C GLY A 59 6.88 3.20 -4.45
N ILE A 60 7.41 4.43 -4.45
CA ILE A 60 6.94 5.52 -3.57
C ILE A 60 5.48 5.88 -3.86
N ILE A 61 5.09 5.98 -5.13
CA ILE A 61 3.70 6.25 -5.51
C ILE A 61 2.78 5.14 -4.99
N GLY A 62 3.19 3.87 -5.13
CA GLY A 62 2.44 2.73 -4.58
C GLY A 62 2.26 2.83 -3.07
N LEU A 63 3.34 3.06 -2.33
CA LEU A 63 3.32 3.26 -0.88
C LEU A 63 2.44 4.45 -0.46
N PHE A 64 2.54 5.57 -1.20
CA PHE A 64 1.75 6.77 -0.94
C PHE A 64 0.26 6.52 -1.10
N ILE A 65 -0.17 5.83 -2.18
CA ILE A 65 -1.59 5.51 -2.42
C ILE A 65 -2.17 4.68 -1.26
N MET A 66 -1.41 3.73 -0.72
CA MET A 66 -1.88 2.90 0.40
C MET A 66 -2.09 3.72 1.68
N VAL A 67 -1.12 4.58 2.03
CA VAL A 67 -1.24 5.47 3.21
C VAL A 67 -2.38 6.47 3.01
N PHE A 68 -2.48 7.02 1.79
CA PHE A 68 -3.50 8.00 1.45
C PHE A 68 -4.92 7.41 1.50
N ALA A 69 -5.10 6.19 1.03
CA ALA A 69 -6.37 5.48 1.12
C ALA A 69 -6.81 5.30 2.59
N LYS A 70 -5.91 4.85 3.48
CA LYS A 70 -6.20 4.76 4.92
C LYS A 70 -6.55 6.11 5.54
N ALA A 71 -5.79 7.16 5.19
CA ALA A 71 -6.02 8.51 5.68
C ALA A 71 -7.42 9.01 5.28
N ILE A 72 -7.80 8.87 4.01
CA ILE A 72 -9.14 9.25 3.54
C ILE A 72 -10.23 8.48 4.29
N ILE A 73 -10.10 7.16 4.39
CA ILE A 73 -11.08 6.32 5.08
C ILE A 73 -11.24 6.76 6.54
N SER A 74 -10.13 6.99 7.25
CA SER A 74 -10.14 7.47 8.64
C SER A 74 -10.79 8.85 8.80
N LEU A 75 -10.60 9.75 7.85
CA LEU A 75 -11.24 11.07 7.85
C LEU A 75 -12.77 10.95 7.75
N PHE A 76 -13.28 10.11 6.86
CA PHE A 76 -14.71 9.88 6.73
C PHE A 76 -15.30 9.22 7.98
N ILE A 77 -14.64 8.20 8.52
CA ILE A 77 -15.06 7.51 9.74
C ILE A 77 -15.18 8.50 10.92
N ASN A 78 -14.14 9.31 11.14
CA ASN A 78 -14.11 10.31 12.20
C ASN A 78 -15.17 11.41 11.98
N SER A 79 -15.43 11.78 10.73
CA SER A 79 -16.44 12.79 10.37
C SER A 79 -17.87 12.31 10.65
N PHE A 80 -18.13 11.00 10.52
CA PHE A 80 -19.45 10.41 10.79
C PHE A 80 -19.57 9.78 12.18
N GLY A 81 -18.53 9.84 13.02
CA GLY A 81 -18.55 9.29 14.38
C GLY A 81 -18.69 7.77 14.44
N ILE A 82 -18.18 7.06 13.43
CA ILE A 82 -18.26 5.60 13.34
C ILE A 82 -17.07 5.00 14.10
N ASP A 83 -17.30 4.05 15.01
CA ASP A 83 -16.22 3.39 15.75
C ASP A 83 -15.65 2.23 14.93
N THR A 84 -14.40 2.34 14.47
CA THR A 84 -13.76 1.38 13.57
C THR A 84 -12.58 0.64 14.20
N ALA A 85 -12.54 0.53 15.53
CA ALA A 85 -11.60 -0.32 16.23
C ALA A 85 -11.44 -1.73 15.60
N PRO A 86 -12.47 -2.38 14.99
CA PRO A 86 -12.29 -3.66 14.30
C PRO A 86 -11.54 -3.59 12.95
N ILE A 87 -11.52 -2.44 12.27
CA ILE A 87 -10.93 -2.26 10.93
C ILE A 87 -9.45 -1.90 11.02
N ASP A 88 -9.04 -1.17 12.08
CA ASP A 88 -7.65 -0.72 12.25
C ASP A 88 -6.69 -1.90 12.52
N ASN A 89 -7.16 -2.92 13.24
CA ASN A 89 -6.42 -4.14 13.56
C ASN A 89 -6.24 -5.10 12.37
N ALA A 90 -6.90 -4.82 11.24
CA ALA A 90 -6.90 -5.65 10.04
C ALA A 90 -6.05 -5.06 8.91
N LEU A 91 -5.56 -3.83 9.10
CA LEU A 91 -4.74 -3.09 8.15
C LEU A 91 -3.27 -2.99 8.62
N LEU A 92 -2.92 -3.74 9.68
CA LEU A 92 -1.61 -4.08 10.25
C LEU A 92 -1.70 -5.49 10.88
#